data_AF-A0A963KW99-F1
#
_entry.id   AF-A0A963KW99-F1
#
_cell.length_a   1.000
_cell.length_b   1.000
_cell.length_c   1.000
_cell.angle_alpha   90.00
_cell.angle_beta   90.00
_cell.angle_gamma   90.00
#
_symmetry.space_group_name_H-M   'P 1'
#
loop_
_entity.id
_entity.type
_entity.pdbx_description
1 polymer ?
#
loop_
_entity_poly.entity_id
_entity_poly.type
_entity_poly.pdbx_seq_one_letter_code
_entity_poly.pdbx_strand_id
1 'polypeptide(L)'
;MKIQGISAITVLAMVAGAFGAHAETSAKRIALSNNYAGNSWRQAMLESWEKVTGEAVGDGVVAAADAFTTAENQVTEQAAQIQNLILQGYDAIVINAASPEGLNGAVREACDAGIV
;
A
#
# COMPACT_ATOMS: atom_id res chain seq x y z
N MET A 1 36.37 -11.42 61.65
CA MET A 1 35.02 -11.98 61.78
C MET A 1 34.31 -11.76 60.44
N LYS A 2 33.93 -12.84 59.75
CA LYS A 2 33.20 -12.84 58.47
C LYS A 2 31.74 -12.43 58.68
N ILE A 3 31.09 -11.94 57.61
CA ILE A 3 29.73 -12.22 57.07
C ILE A 3 29.50 -11.16 55.96
N GLN A 4 29.80 -11.42 54.67
CA GLN A 4 28.86 -11.85 53.60
C GLN A 4 27.48 -11.19 53.71
N GLY A 5 27.03 -10.24 52.87
CA GLY A 5 26.83 -10.26 51.42
C GLY A 5 25.33 -9.95 51.15
N ILE A 6 25.00 -9.29 50.02
CA ILE A 6 23.80 -9.49 49.16
C ILE A 6 23.44 -8.21 48.36
N SER A 7 23.51 -8.43 47.04
CA SER A 7 22.74 -7.89 45.91
C SER A 7 22.70 -6.39 45.55
N ALA A 8 23.22 -6.17 44.35
CA ALA A 8 22.90 -5.10 43.42
C ALA A 8 21.39 -5.01 43.12
N ILE A 9 20.88 -3.79 43.03
CA ILE A 9 19.63 -3.47 42.32
C ILE A 9 20.01 -2.51 41.20
N THR A 10 20.18 -3.06 40.00
CA THR A 10 20.21 -2.28 38.76
C THR A 10 18.80 -1.79 38.50
N VAL A 11 18.55 -0.48 38.65
CA VAL A 11 17.30 0.14 38.21
C VAL A 11 17.35 0.24 36.69
N LEU A 12 16.77 -0.77 36.01
CA LEU A 12 16.47 -0.68 34.59
C LEU A 12 15.25 0.23 34.43
N ALA A 13 15.49 1.52 34.18
CA ALA A 13 14.44 2.45 33.81
C ALA A 13 13.93 2.11 32.40
N MET A 14 12.84 1.35 32.34
CA MET A 14 12.04 1.15 31.13
C MET A 14 11.40 2.48 30.71
N VAL A 15 12.04 3.21 29.80
CA VAL A 15 11.40 4.28 29.01
C VAL A 15 11.39 3.83 27.56
N ALA A 16 10.56 2.84 27.24
CA ALA A 16 10.43 2.29 25.89
C ALA A 16 8.95 2.15 25.48
N GLY A 17 8.10 3.09 25.90
CA GLY A 17 6.64 2.96 25.78
C GLY A 17 5.90 4.07 25.04
N ALA A 18 6.58 4.96 24.29
CA ALA A 18 5.88 6.10 23.66
C ALA A 18 6.40 6.54 22.28
N PHE A 19 7.20 5.74 21.60
CA PHE A 19 7.35 5.90 20.14
C PHE A 19 6.34 4.95 19.51
N GLY A 20 5.19 5.49 19.10
CA GLY A 20 4.28 4.75 18.23
C GLY A 20 5.10 4.24 17.04
N ALA A 21 5.00 2.94 16.74
CA ALA A 21 5.58 2.39 15.52
C ALA A 21 4.87 3.06 14.35
N HIS A 22 5.41 4.18 13.86
CA HIS A 22 5.02 4.71 12.57
C HIS A 22 5.43 3.66 11.54
N ALA A 23 4.46 3.13 10.81
CA ALA A 23 4.76 2.24 9.70
C ALA A 23 5.57 3.03 8.67
N GLU A 24 6.80 2.60 8.42
CA GLU A 24 7.67 3.17 7.39
C GLU A 24 7.06 2.91 6.01
N THR A 25 6.45 3.94 5.44
CA THR A 25 5.73 3.90 4.16
C THR A 25 6.50 4.59 3.04
N SER A 26 7.54 5.35 3.38
CA SER A 26 8.35 6.15 2.45
C SER A 26 8.96 5.36 1.28
N ALA A 27 9.25 4.07 1.48
CA ALA A 27 9.76 3.18 0.43
C ALA A 27 8.67 2.44 -0.35
N LYS A 28 7.40 2.58 0.03
CA LYS A 28 6.28 1.81 -0.50
C LYS A 28 5.74 2.39 -1.80
N ARG A 29 5.39 1.53 -2.75
CA ARG A 29 4.80 1.90 -4.04
C ARG A 29 3.35 1.46 -4.08
N ILE A 30 2.46 2.38 -4.43
CA ILE A 30 1.02 2.12 -4.56
C ILE A 30 0.64 2.25 -6.04
N ALA A 31 -0.22 1.38 -6.53
CA ALA A 31 -0.80 1.48 -7.86
C ALA A 31 -2.32 1.69 -7.81
N LEU A 32 -2.86 2.42 -8.78
CA LEU A 32 -4.30 2.43 -9.09
C LEU A 32 -4.56 1.58 -10.34
N SER A 33 -5.34 0.51 -10.20
CA SER A 33 -5.94 -0.25 -11.29
C SER A 33 -7.35 0.27 -11.58
N ASN A 34 -7.51 0.98 -12.70
CA ASN A 34 -8.76 1.62 -13.10
C ASN A 34 -9.33 0.99 -14.38
N ASN A 35 -10.61 0.66 -14.39
CA ASN A 35 -11.24 -0.02 -15.53
C ASN A 35 -11.72 0.91 -16.67
N TYR A 36 -11.77 2.23 -16.44
CA TYR A 36 -12.41 3.15 -17.37
C TYR A 36 -12.09 4.62 -17.06
N ALA A 37 -11.90 5.45 -18.09
CA ALA A 37 -11.69 6.90 -17.95
C ALA A 37 -12.47 7.78 -18.96
N GLY A 38 -13.50 7.24 -19.62
CA GLY A 38 -14.18 7.91 -20.72
C GLY A 38 -15.22 8.97 -20.34
N ASN A 39 -15.39 9.29 -19.05
CA ASN A 39 -16.34 10.32 -18.60
C ASN A 39 -15.72 11.30 -17.61
N SER A 40 -16.40 12.44 -17.39
CA SER A 40 -15.90 13.52 -16.52
C SER A 40 -15.77 13.11 -15.06
N TRP A 41 -16.61 12.21 -14.57
CA TRP A 41 -16.49 11.70 -13.20
C TRP A 41 -15.20 10.90 -13.00
N ARG A 42 -14.84 10.04 -13.97
CA ARG A 42 -13.58 9.29 -13.94
C ARG A 42 -12.36 10.19 -14.10
N GLN A 43 -12.47 11.22 -14.93
CA GLN A 43 -11.39 12.20 -15.09
C GLN A 43 -11.17 12.96 -13.78
N ALA A 44 -12.23 13.43 -13.11
CA ALA A 44 -12.13 14.07 -11.80
C ALA A 44 -11.58 13.13 -10.71
N MET A 45 -11.91 11.83 -10.77
CA MET A 45 -11.31 10.81 -9.91
C MET A 45 -9.80 10.69 -10.13
N LEU A 46 -9.34 10.65 -11.39
CA LEU A 46 -7.91 10.58 -11.73
C LEU A 46 -7.16 11.86 -11.35
N GLU A 47 -7.74 13.04 -11.57
CA GLU A 47 -7.17 14.31 -11.12
C GLU A 47 -7.04 14.35 -9.59
N SER A 48 -8.04 13.84 -8.87
CA SER A 48 -7.99 13.74 -7.40
C SER A 48 -6.92 12.77 -6.93
N TRP A 49 -6.79 11.62 -7.60
CA TRP A 49 -5.71 10.67 -7.36
C TRP A 49 -4.35 11.33 -7.53
N GLU A 50 -4.09 11.93 -8.69
CA GLU A 50 -2.83 12.59 -9.00
C GLU A 50 -2.49 13.68 -7.99
N LYS A 51 -3.47 14.53 -7.64
CA LYS A 51 -3.25 15.62 -6.68
C LYS A 51 -2.85 15.09 -5.30
N VAL A 52 -3.67 14.22 -4.71
CA VAL A 52 -3.46 13.76 -3.32
C VAL A 52 -2.22 12.88 -3.23
N THR A 53 -2.03 11.98 -4.19
CA THR A 53 -0.90 11.06 -4.15
C THR A 53 0.40 11.70 -4.61
N GLY A 54 0.34 12.70 -5.51
CA GLY A 54 1.49 13.52 -5.88
C GLY A 54 2.04 14.33 -4.70
N GLU A 55 1.16 14.93 -3.88
CA GLU A 55 1.55 15.55 -2.61
C GLU A 55 2.20 14.51 -1.67
N ALA A 56 1.59 13.33 -1.51
CA ALA A 56 2.13 12.26 -0.66
C ALA A 56 3.51 11.74 -1.12
N VAL A 57 3.75 11.65 -2.43
CA VAL A 57 5.06 11.30 -2.99
C VAL A 57 6.06 12.44 -2.77
N GLY A 58 5.65 13.68 -3.01
CA GLY A 58 6.50 14.87 -2.79
C GLY A 58 6.94 15.03 -1.34
N ASP A 59 6.07 14.70 -0.40
CA ASP A 59 6.33 14.73 1.05
C ASP A 59 7.05 13.47 1.56
N GLY A 60 7.33 12.49 0.69
CA GLY A 60 8.04 11.26 1.06
C GLY A 60 7.21 10.29 1.91
N VAL A 61 5.88 10.41 1.90
CA VAL A 61 4.97 9.48 2.56
C VAL A 61 4.98 8.12 1.86
N VAL A 62 5.04 8.11 0.52
CA VAL A 62 5.18 6.91 -0.32
C VAL A 62 6.17 7.16 -1.45
N ALA A 63 6.79 6.10 -1.99
CA ALA A 63 7.76 6.21 -3.06
C ALA A 63 7.14 6.46 -4.44
N ALA A 64 5.94 5.92 -4.69
CA ALA A 64 5.21 6.07 -5.96
C ALA A 64 3.71 5.83 -5.79
N ALA A 65 2.91 6.38 -6.70
CA ALA A 65 1.45 6.27 -6.74
C ALA A 65 0.90 6.23 -8.17
N ASP A 66 1.39 5.29 -8.98
CA ASP A 66 1.14 5.24 -10.41
C ASP A 66 -0.30 4.79 -10.74
N ALA A 67 -0.93 5.42 -11.74
CA ALA A 67 -2.28 5.08 -12.17
C ALA A 67 -2.29 4.39 -13.55
N PHE A 68 -3.03 3.29 -13.65
CA PHE A 68 -3.16 2.49 -14.86
C PHE A 68 -4.64 2.34 -15.22
N THR A 69 -5.01 2.70 -16.45
CA THR A 69 -6.39 2.57 -16.93
C THR A 69 -6.47 1.59 -18.09
N THR A 70 -7.34 0.58 -17.98
CA THR A 70 -7.67 -0.35 -19.07
C THR A 70 -8.78 0.21 -19.97
N ALA A 71 -9.03 -0.47 -21.09
CA ALA A 71 -10.23 -0.21 -21.90
C ALA A 71 -11.53 -0.57 -21.14
N GLU A 72 -12.63 0.06 -21.55
CA GLU A 72 -13.95 -0.04 -20.89
C GLU A 72 -14.47 -1.48 -20.82
N ASN A 73 -14.92 -1.89 -19.62
CA ASN A 73 -15.51 -3.22 -19.33
C ASN A 73 -14.60 -4.43 -19.63
N GLN A 74 -13.29 -4.24 -19.75
CA GLN A 74 -12.34 -5.31 -20.04
C GLN A 74 -11.82 -6.00 -18.76
N VAL A 75 -12.63 -6.90 -18.18
CA VAL A 75 -12.30 -7.63 -16.94
C VAL A 75 -10.99 -8.44 -17.08
N THR A 76 -10.80 -9.15 -18.19
CA THR A 76 -9.60 -9.97 -18.43
C THR A 76 -8.33 -9.12 -18.53
N GLU A 77 -8.43 -7.94 -19.16
CA GLU A 77 -7.31 -7.00 -19.27
C GLU A 77 -6.94 -6.43 -17.89
N GLN A 78 -7.94 -6.09 -17.08
CA GLN A 78 -7.69 -5.59 -15.73
C GLN A 78 -7.10 -6.67 -14.81
N ALA A 79 -7.53 -7.93 -14.93
CA ALA A 79 -6.90 -9.04 -14.21
C ALA A 79 -5.42 -9.21 -14.60
N ALA A 80 -5.10 -9.15 -15.90
CA ALA A 80 -3.72 -9.22 -16.38
C ALA A 80 -2.89 -8.00 -15.92
N GLN A 81 -3.49 -6.81 -15.86
CA GLN A 81 -2.86 -5.62 -15.29
C GLN A 81 -2.51 -5.84 -13.81
N ILE A 82 -3.43 -6.37 -13.00
CA ILE A 82 -3.15 -6.70 -11.58
C ILE A 82 -1.98 -7.68 -11.47
N GLN A 83 -1.95 -8.74 -12.28
CA GLN A 83 -0.81 -9.67 -12.31
C GLN A 83 0.51 -8.98 -12.66
N ASN A 84 0.50 -8.05 -13.62
CA ASN A 84 1.68 -7.27 -13.95
C ASN A 84 2.13 -6.35 -12.79
N LEU A 85 1.20 -5.81 -12.01
CA LEU A 85 1.51 -5.00 -10.83
C LEU A 85 2.14 -5.85 -9.72
N ILE A 86 1.67 -7.10 -9.54
CA ILE A 86 2.31 -8.07 -8.64
C ILE A 86 3.78 -8.30 -9.05
N LEU A 87 4.02 -8.60 -10.33
CA LEU A 87 5.37 -8.84 -10.86
C LEU A 87 6.29 -7.62 -10.75
N GLN A 88 5.73 -6.41 -10.83
CA GLN A 88 6.46 -5.16 -10.66
C GLN A 88 6.77 -4.83 -9.19
N GLY A 89 6.28 -5.62 -8.24
CA GLY A 89 6.56 -5.46 -6.82
C GLY A 89 5.95 -4.18 -6.23
N TYR A 90 4.73 -3.83 -6.62
CA TYR A 90 3.95 -2.84 -5.87
C TYR A 90 3.60 -3.38 -4.48
N ASP A 91 3.52 -2.50 -3.50
CA ASP A 91 3.19 -2.86 -2.12
C ASP A 91 1.68 -2.81 -1.85
N ALA A 92 0.95 -1.99 -2.62
CA ALA A 92 -0.50 -1.90 -2.53
C ALA A 92 -1.14 -1.63 -3.91
N ILE A 93 -2.37 -2.13 -4.12
CA ILE A 93 -3.14 -1.91 -5.34
C ILE A 93 -4.55 -1.43 -4.99
N VAL A 94 -4.86 -0.19 -5.35
CA VAL A 94 -6.23 0.35 -5.30
C VAL A 94 -6.97 -0.05 -6.57
N ILE A 95 -8.16 -0.64 -6.44
CA ILE A 95 -8.89 -1.21 -7.58
C ILE A 95 -10.24 -0.51 -7.77
N ASN A 96 -10.43 0.13 -8.93
CA ASN A 96 -11.74 0.47 -9.44
C ASN A 96 -12.17 -0.61 -10.45
N ALA A 97 -12.96 -1.56 -9.95
CA ALA A 97 -13.17 -2.85 -10.61
C ALA A 97 -14.13 -2.78 -11.81
N ALA A 98 -13.78 -3.48 -12.89
CA ALA A 98 -14.64 -3.70 -14.05
C ALA A 98 -15.83 -4.64 -13.79
N SER A 99 -15.79 -5.43 -12.71
CA SER A 99 -16.80 -6.43 -12.38
C SER A 99 -16.90 -6.60 -10.85
N PRO A 100 -18.10 -6.91 -10.32
CA PRO A 100 -18.26 -7.25 -8.90
C PRO A 100 -17.46 -8.47 -8.44
N GLU A 101 -17.20 -9.44 -9.33
CA GLU A 101 -16.60 -10.73 -8.96
C GLU A 101 -15.47 -11.18 -9.89
N GLY A 102 -15.41 -10.65 -11.12
CA GLY A 102 -14.50 -11.12 -12.15
C GLY A 102 -13.01 -10.92 -11.85
N LEU A 103 -12.67 -10.10 -10.85
CA LEU A 103 -11.29 -9.86 -10.42
C LEU A 103 -10.89 -10.67 -9.17
N ASN A 104 -11.80 -11.42 -8.55
CA ASN A 104 -11.55 -12.09 -7.27
C ASN A 104 -10.33 -13.03 -7.31
N GLY A 105 -10.06 -13.66 -8.46
CA GLY A 105 -8.87 -14.48 -8.67
C GLY A 105 -7.58 -13.66 -8.60
N ALA A 106 -7.48 -12.59 -9.40
CA ALA A 106 -6.31 -11.72 -9.42
C ALA A 106 -6.11 -10.96 -8.08
N VAL A 107 -7.20 -10.58 -7.41
CA VAL A 107 -7.15 -10.00 -6.06
C VAL A 107 -6.57 -11.00 -5.06
N ARG A 108 -6.99 -12.27 -5.11
CA ARG A 108 -6.43 -13.31 -4.26
C ARG A 108 -4.94 -13.50 -4.53
N GLU A 109 -4.53 -13.54 -5.79
CA GLU A 109 -3.11 -13.62 -6.18
C GLU A 109 -2.29 -12.45 -5.60
N ALA A 110 -2.82 -11.23 -5.61
CA ALA A 110 -2.16 -10.06 -5.02
C ALA A 110 -2.04 -10.19 -3.48
N CYS A 111 -3.12 -10.59 -2.81
CA CYS A 111 -3.10 -10.82 -1.36
C CYS A 111 -2.11 -11.93 -0.97
N ASP A 112 -2.07 -13.03 -1.73
CA ASP A 112 -1.14 -14.14 -1.51
C ASP A 112 0.33 -13.70 -1.70
N ALA A 113 0.57 -12.70 -2.55
CA ALA A 113 1.88 -12.06 -2.74
C ALA A 113 2.22 -11.02 -1.65
N GLY A 114 1.34 -10.78 -0.67
CA GLY A 114 1.54 -9.83 0.41
C GLY A 114 1.27 -8.37 0.03
N ILE A 115 0.60 -8.14 -1.11
CA ILE A 115 0.15 -6.82 -1.53
C ILE A 115 -1.16 -6.48 -0.81
N VAL A 116 -1.24 -5.22 -0.34
CA VAL A 116 -2.42 -4.67 0.35
C VAL A 116 -3.46 -4.13 -0.62
#